data_AF-A0A5C4L305-F1
#
_entry.id   AF-A0A5C4L305-F1
#
_cell.length_a   1.000
_cell.length_b   1.000
_cell.length_c   1.000
_cell.angle_alpha   90.00
_cell.angle_beta   90.00
_cell.angle_gamma   90.00
#
_symmetry.space_group_name_H-M   'P 1'
#
loop_
_entity.id
_entity.type
_entity.pdbx_description
1 polymer ?
#
loop_
_entity_poly.entity_id
_entity_poly.type
_entity_poly.pdbx_seq_one_letter_code
_entity_poly.pdbx_strand_id
1 'polypeptide(L)'
;MGAVVALDTLFNGGQVWKGRPAPPTASPQPTGHAALDAALPSGGWPEAALSEILLAGPGVGELQLVWPTLARLSAAGERIVLVAPPFVPYPQAWANAGVDLRQLSVIQASERDALWAAEQCLRSGSCGAVLCWPHKADDRALRRLQVAAETGQTLAFAWRPLSEAINPSPAALRIAIDARPAQLRVLKCRGGLARTAPIAFAVGH
;
A
#
# COMPACT_ATOMS: atom_id res chain seq x y z
N MET A 1 6.74 7.37 49.52
CA MET A 1 7.96 7.02 48.78
C MET A 1 7.65 5.87 47.84
N GLY A 2 7.34 6.15 46.58
CA GLY A 2 7.09 5.10 45.59
C GLY A 2 8.42 4.43 45.22
N ALA A 3 8.53 3.13 45.45
CA ALA A 3 9.72 2.37 45.09
C ALA A 3 9.88 2.36 43.56
N VAL A 4 11.01 2.87 43.07
CA VAL A 4 11.37 2.77 41.65
C VAL A 4 11.78 1.32 41.40
N VAL A 5 10.87 0.52 40.86
CA VAL A 5 11.17 -0.86 40.46
C VAL A 5 11.84 -0.82 39.08
N ALA A 6 13.01 -1.44 38.98
CA ALA A 6 13.74 -1.56 37.72
C ALA A 6 12.92 -2.37 36.71
N LEU A 7 12.77 -1.87 35.49
CA LEU A 7 11.91 -2.46 34.46
C LEU A 7 12.30 -3.92 34.12
N ASP A 8 13.57 -4.26 34.26
CA ASP A 8 14.10 -5.60 34.00
C ASP A 8 13.59 -6.67 34.97
N THR A 9 13.32 -6.32 36.23
CA THR A 9 12.77 -7.30 37.19
C THR A 9 11.33 -7.64 36.88
N LEU A 10 10.57 -6.71 36.31
CA LEU A 10 9.19 -6.93 35.85
C LEU A 10 9.12 -7.80 34.59
N PHE A 11 10.09 -7.67 33.68
CA PHE A 11 10.22 -8.56 32.51
C PHE A 11 10.61 -9.98 32.92
N ASN A 12 11.58 -10.13 33.83
CA ASN A 12 12.05 -11.43 34.29
C ASN A 12 11.00 -12.16 35.16
N GLY A 13 10.19 -11.41 35.90
CA GLY A 13 9.10 -11.96 36.72
C GLY A 13 7.85 -12.37 35.92
N GLY A 14 7.85 -12.21 34.58
CA GLY A 14 6.67 -12.50 33.73
C GLY A 14 5.47 -11.58 33.99
N GLN A 15 5.65 -10.54 34.81
CA GLN A 15 4.61 -9.55 35.14
C GLN A 15 4.39 -8.55 34.01
N VAL A 16 5.37 -8.42 33.12
CA VAL A 16 5.29 -7.61 31.90
C VAL A 16 5.77 -8.45 30.72
N TRP A 17 4.94 -8.55 29.70
CA TRP A 17 5.32 -9.18 28.43
C TRP A 17 6.17 -8.19 27.61
N LYS A 18 7.40 -8.60 27.28
CA LYS A 18 8.26 -7.89 26.33
C LYS A 18 8.09 -8.57 24.96
N GLY A 19 7.46 -7.87 24.03
CA GLY A 19 7.49 -8.30 22.64
C GLY A 19 8.95 -8.42 22.19
N ARG A 20 9.35 -9.61 21.75
CA ARG A 20 10.61 -9.80 21.01
C ARG A 20 10.28 -9.55 19.54
N PRO A 21 10.58 -8.38 18.97
CA PRO A 21 10.38 -8.18 17.55
C PRO A 21 11.33 -9.13 16.82
N ALA A 22 10.79 -10.19 16.22
CA ALA A 22 11.50 -10.86 15.16
C ALA A 22 11.66 -9.85 14.01
N PRO A 23 12.84 -9.73 13.39
CA PRO A 23 12.96 -8.92 12.20
C PRO A 23 11.93 -9.43 11.18
N PRO A 24 11.11 -8.54 10.60
CA PRO A 24 10.12 -8.94 9.63
C PRO A 24 10.79 -9.64 8.45
N THR A 25 10.16 -10.70 7.94
CA THR A 25 10.62 -11.40 6.74
C THR A 25 10.72 -10.40 5.58
N ALA A 26 11.80 -10.51 4.81
CA ALA A 26 11.98 -9.68 3.62
C ALA A 26 10.79 -9.87 2.67
N SER A 27 10.24 -8.77 2.18
CA SER A 27 9.15 -8.80 1.22
C SER A 27 9.68 -9.30 -0.13
N PRO A 28 8.98 -10.24 -0.79
CA PRO A 28 9.30 -10.62 -2.16
C PRO A 28 8.87 -9.53 -3.18
N GLN A 29 8.25 -8.43 -2.72
CA GLN A 29 7.66 -7.40 -3.56
C GLN A 29 8.39 -6.05 -3.39
N PRO A 30 9.57 -5.85 -4.01
CA PRO A 30 10.25 -4.55 -3.95
C PRO A 30 9.37 -3.46 -4.58
N THR A 31 9.45 -2.24 -4.04
CA THR A 31 8.69 -1.09 -4.57
C THR A 31 9.29 -0.58 -5.89
N GLY A 32 10.59 -0.83 -6.10
CA GLY A 32 11.38 -0.28 -7.19
C GLY A 32 11.93 1.12 -6.88
N HIS A 33 11.67 1.63 -5.68
CA HIS A 33 12.20 2.88 -5.16
C HIS A 33 13.16 2.56 -4.02
N ALA A 34 14.47 2.53 -4.28
CA ALA A 34 15.46 2.06 -3.29
C ALA A 34 15.39 2.79 -1.93
N ALA A 35 15.12 4.10 -1.94
CA ALA A 35 14.97 4.88 -0.72
C ALA A 35 13.71 4.50 0.08
N LEU A 36 12.62 4.11 -0.61
CA LEU A 36 11.42 3.61 0.03
C LEU A 36 11.62 2.18 0.54
N ASP A 37 12.22 1.30 -0.24
CA ASP A 37 12.55 -0.07 0.18
C ASP A 37 13.40 -0.05 1.46
N ALA A 38 14.44 0.79 1.52
CA ALA A 38 15.25 0.98 2.73
C ALA A 38 14.50 1.62 3.92
N ALA A 39 13.32 2.20 3.68
CA ALA A 39 12.48 2.78 4.72
C ALA A 39 11.41 1.81 5.24
N LEU A 40 11.09 0.76 4.49
CA LEU A 40 10.08 -0.23 4.86
C LEU A 40 10.73 -1.36 5.68
N PRO A 41 10.08 -1.84 6.76
CA PRO A 41 10.68 -2.86 7.63
C PRO A 41 11.07 -4.15 6.88
N SER A 42 10.28 -4.54 5.89
CA SER A 42 10.49 -5.73 5.06
C SER A 42 11.24 -5.45 3.75
N GLY A 43 11.69 -4.22 3.48
CA GLY A 43 12.41 -3.92 2.24
C GLY A 43 11.54 -3.81 0.97
N GLY A 44 10.22 -3.71 1.11
CA GLY A 44 9.28 -3.68 -0.01
C GLY A 44 7.83 -3.58 0.43
N TRP A 45 6.89 -3.69 -0.51
CA TRP A 45 5.46 -3.73 -0.24
C TRP A 45 5.12 -4.86 0.75
N PRO A 46 4.20 -4.68 1.71
CA PRO A 46 3.70 -5.81 2.48
C PRO A 46 3.04 -6.83 1.55
N GLU A 47 3.43 -8.09 1.68
CA GLU A 47 2.93 -9.19 0.86
C GLU A 47 1.42 -9.39 1.07
N ALA A 48 0.69 -9.67 -0.01
CA ALA A 48 -0.73 -10.00 0.00
C ALA A 48 -1.58 -9.06 0.87
N ALA A 49 -1.36 -7.75 0.78
CA ALA A 49 -1.94 -6.80 1.70
C ALA A 49 -2.37 -5.49 1.06
N LEU A 50 -3.21 -4.74 1.79
CA LEU A 50 -3.66 -3.42 1.44
C LEU A 50 -2.62 -2.36 1.82
N SER A 51 -2.21 -1.61 0.80
CA SER A 51 -1.44 -0.38 0.92
C SER A 51 -2.32 0.80 0.54
N GLU A 52 -2.43 1.79 1.44
CA GLU A 52 -3.09 3.05 1.14
C GLU A 52 -2.09 4.08 0.64
N ILE A 53 -2.44 4.71 -0.48
CA ILE A 53 -1.70 5.83 -1.05
C ILE A 53 -2.57 7.08 -0.82
N LEU A 54 -2.09 7.98 0.02
CA LEU A 54 -2.80 9.18 0.44
C LEU A 54 -2.26 10.40 -0.31
N LEU A 55 -3.14 11.15 -0.97
CA LEU A 55 -2.77 12.27 -1.82
C LEU A 55 -3.65 13.50 -1.55
N ALA A 56 -3.05 14.69 -1.65
CA ALA A 56 -3.79 15.95 -1.50
C ALA A 56 -4.78 16.19 -2.64
N GLY A 57 -4.48 15.68 -3.84
CA GLY A 57 -5.31 15.74 -5.03
C GLY A 57 -4.71 14.91 -6.15
N PRO A 58 -5.50 14.52 -7.16
CA PRO A 58 -5.01 13.71 -8.27
C PRO A 58 -4.02 14.48 -9.17
N GLY A 59 -3.28 13.75 -9.99
CA GLY A 59 -2.40 14.35 -11.00
C GLY A 59 -1.07 14.85 -10.45
N VAL A 60 -0.63 14.31 -9.31
CA VAL A 60 0.67 14.64 -8.69
C VAL A 60 1.77 13.67 -9.09
N GLY A 61 1.51 12.78 -10.05
CA GLY A 61 2.41 11.69 -10.41
C GLY A 61 2.26 10.49 -9.47
N GLU A 62 1.11 10.34 -8.81
CA GLU A 62 0.85 9.33 -7.79
C GLU A 62 1.08 7.89 -8.28
N LEU A 63 0.90 7.64 -9.58
CA LEU A 63 1.09 6.32 -10.17
C LEU A 63 2.56 5.95 -10.34
N GLN A 64 3.48 6.92 -10.39
CA GLN A 64 4.90 6.64 -10.49
C GLN A 64 5.45 5.86 -9.28
N LEU A 65 4.75 5.94 -8.14
CA LEU A 65 5.08 5.15 -6.96
C LEU A 65 4.94 3.65 -7.22
N VAL A 66 3.91 3.26 -7.99
CA VAL A 66 3.57 1.85 -8.24
C VAL A 66 4.04 1.35 -9.60
N TRP A 67 4.39 2.23 -10.54
CA TRP A 67 4.87 1.88 -11.88
C TRP A 67 5.94 0.79 -11.92
N PRO A 68 7.04 0.85 -11.15
CA PRO A 68 8.05 -0.21 -11.20
C PRO A 68 7.48 -1.58 -10.77
N THR A 69 6.57 -1.59 -9.81
CA THR A 69 5.91 -2.82 -9.34
C THR A 69 4.97 -3.37 -10.40
N LEU A 70 4.16 -2.52 -11.03
CA LEU A 70 3.23 -2.93 -12.08
C LEU A 70 3.95 -3.43 -13.33
N ALA A 71 5.01 -2.75 -13.76
CA ALA A 71 5.85 -3.20 -14.86
C ALA A 71 6.40 -4.61 -14.59
N ARG A 72 6.98 -4.83 -13.40
CA ARG A 72 7.50 -6.15 -13.00
C ARG A 72 6.41 -7.24 -13.03
N LEU A 73 5.26 -6.97 -12.43
CA LEU A 73 4.16 -7.95 -12.35
C LEU A 73 3.63 -8.29 -13.75
N SER A 74 3.33 -7.29 -14.56
CA SER A 74 2.83 -7.52 -15.92
C SER A 74 3.83 -8.25 -16.81
N ALA A 75 5.14 -7.97 -16.68
CA ALA A 75 6.20 -8.70 -17.38
C ALA A 75 6.29 -10.17 -16.94
N ALA A 76 5.94 -10.48 -15.69
CA ALA A 76 5.81 -11.84 -15.20
C ALA A 76 4.50 -12.55 -15.63
N GLY A 77 3.64 -11.87 -16.39
CA GLY A 77 2.36 -12.40 -16.85
C GLY A 77 1.21 -12.22 -15.86
N GLU A 78 1.43 -11.49 -14.76
CA GLU A 78 0.42 -11.25 -13.75
C GLU A 78 -0.59 -10.18 -14.18
N ARG A 79 -1.87 -10.41 -13.89
CA ARG A 79 -2.93 -9.46 -14.23
C ARG A 79 -2.94 -8.26 -13.27
N ILE A 80 -3.07 -7.06 -13.85
CA ILE A 80 -3.25 -5.80 -13.15
C ILE A 80 -4.66 -5.30 -13.42
N VAL A 81 -5.42 -5.02 -12.35
CA VAL A 81 -6.79 -4.54 -12.47
C VAL A 81 -6.92 -3.14 -11.90
N LEU A 82 -7.47 -2.21 -12.70
CA LEU A 82 -7.87 -0.88 -12.25
C LEU A 82 -9.37 -0.86 -12.05
N VAL A 83 -9.82 -0.57 -10.82
CA VAL A 83 -11.24 -0.55 -10.46
C VAL A 83 -11.69 0.87 -10.22
N ALA A 84 -12.61 1.34 -11.06
CA ALA A 84 -13.15 2.69 -11.05
C ALA A 84 -12.07 3.77 -10.97
N PRO A 85 -11.11 3.83 -11.93
CA PRO A 85 -10.14 4.90 -11.96
C PRO A 85 -10.85 6.26 -12.15
N PRO A 86 -10.38 7.34 -11.48
CA PRO A 86 -11.05 8.64 -11.49
C PRO A 86 -10.98 9.33 -12.86
N PHE A 87 -10.03 8.91 -13.70
CA PHE A 87 -9.85 9.38 -15.08
C PHE A 87 -9.62 8.18 -16.00
N VAL A 88 -9.86 8.40 -17.29
CA VAL A 88 -9.58 7.39 -18.32
C VAL A 88 -8.06 7.18 -18.37
N PRO A 89 -7.56 5.94 -18.11
CA PRO A 89 -6.14 5.65 -18.19
C PRO A 89 -5.63 5.86 -19.62
N TYR A 90 -4.62 6.71 -19.80
CA TYR A 90 -4.01 6.95 -21.12
C TYR A 90 -3.01 5.84 -21.47
N PRO A 91 -3.31 4.92 -22.41
CA PRO A 91 -2.55 3.67 -22.55
C PRO A 91 -1.05 3.86 -22.80
N GLN A 92 -0.67 4.90 -23.54
CA GLN A 92 0.74 5.17 -23.85
C GLN A 92 1.56 5.51 -22.60
N ALA A 93 0.98 6.17 -21.59
CA ALA A 93 1.67 6.42 -20.33
C ALA A 93 1.99 5.12 -19.57
N TRP A 94 1.10 4.13 -19.63
CA TRP A 94 1.30 2.82 -19.00
C TRP A 94 2.34 2.00 -19.75
N ALA A 95 2.32 2.03 -21.08
CA ALA A 95 3.34 1.39 -21.92
C ALA A 95 4.73 2.01 -21.68
N ASN A 96 4.82 3.34 -21.60
CA ASN A 96 6.07 4.04 -21.28
C ASN A 96 6.58 3.72 -19.87
N ALA A 97 5.68 3.41 -18.93
CA ALA A 97 6.03 2.93 -17.61
C ALA A 97 6.47 1.45 -17.58
N GLY A 98 6.49 0.77 -18.74
CA GLY A 98 6.88 -0.63 -18.88
C GLY A 98 5.79 -1.65 -18.55
N VAL A 99 4.53 -1.22 -18.42
CA VAL A 99 3.41 -2.12 -18.14
C VAL A 99 2.95 -2.80 -19.44
N ASP A 100 2.89 -4.13 -19.43
CA ASP A 100 2.29 -4.89 -20.53
C ASP A 100 0.77 -4.68 -20.54
N LEU A 101 0.29 -3.92 -21.53
CA LEU A 101 -1.13 -3.58 -21.67
C LEU A 101 -2.03 -4.81 -21.85
N ARG A 102 -1.50 -5.96 -22.29
CA ARG A 102 -2.27 -7.22 -22.39
C ARG A 102 -2.67 -7.77 -21.02
N GLN A 103 -1.92 -7.41 -19.98
CA GLN A 103 -2.19 -7.78 -18.60
C GLN A 103 -2.98 -6.71 -17.83
N LEU A 104 -3.22 -5.54 -18.43
CA LEU A 104 -3.98 -4.47 -17.82
C LEU A 104 -5.47 -4.62 -18.12
N SER A 105 -6.30 -4.64 -17.08
CA SER A 105 -7.75 -4.64 -17.19
C SER A 105 -8.34 -3.45 -16.45
N VAL A 106 -9.32 -2.78 -17.05
CA VAL A 106 -10.02 -1.64 -16.44
C VAL A 106 -11.48 -2.02 -16.21
N ILE A 107 -11.90 -1.99 -14.96
CA ILE A 107 -13.28 -2.20 -14.56
C ILE A 107 -13.90 -0.84 -14.30
N GLN A 108 -14.86 -0.46 -15.15
CA GLN A 108 -15.73 0.68 -14.90
C GLN A 108 -16.85 0.23 -13.94
N ALA A 109 -16.98 0.92 -12.82
CA ALA A 109 -17.97 0.59 -11.80
C ALA A 109 -18.53 1.86 -11.17
N SER A 110 -19.77 1.78 -10.69
CA SER A 110 -20.34 2.84 -9.85
C SER A 110 -19.58 2.95 -8.52
N GLU A 111 -19.71 4.07 -7.82
CA GLU A 111 -19.11 4.22 -6.47
C GLU A 111 -19.54 3.10 -5.51
N ARG A 112 -20.79 2.64 -5.62
CA ARG A 112 -21.35 1.57 -4.80
C ARG A 112 -20.70 0.22 -5.07
N ASP A 113 -20.40 -0.06 -6.33
CA ASP A 113 -19.93 -1.37 -6.77
C ASP A 113 -18.40 -1.46 -6.84
N ALA A 114 -17.69 -0.33 -6.90
CA ALA A 114 -16.24 -0.29 -7.04
C ALA A 114 -15.52 -1.07 -5.91
N LEU A 115 -15.92 -0.88 -4.65
CA LEU A 115 -15.35 -1.62 -3.53
C LEU A 115 -15.65 -3.12 -3.60
N TRP A 116 -16.85 -3.49 -4.04
CA TRP A 116 -17.23 -4.89 -4.22
C TRP A 116 -16.43 -5.55 -5.35
N ALA A 117 -16.28 -4.86 -6.48
CA ALA A 117 -15.49 -5.33 -7.62
C ALA A 117 -14.01 -5.49 -7.26
N ALA A 118 -13.43 -4.52 -6.54
CA ALA A 118 -12.08 -4.61 -6.02
C ALA A 118 -11.92 -5.82 -5.08
N GLU A 119 -12.88 -6.05 -4.17
CA GLU A 119 -12.88 -7.24 -3.31
C GLU A 119 -12.91 -8.54 -4.12
N GLN A 120 -13.74 -8.63 -5.17
CA GLN A 120 -13.82 -9.84 -6.00
C GLN A 120 -12.50 -10.09 -6.74
N CYS A 121 -11.90 -9.06 -7.34
CA CYS A 121 -10.62 -9.18 -8.02
C CYS A 121 -9.52 -9.63 -7.05
N LEU A 122 -9.45 -9.00 -5.87
CA LEU A 122 -8.49 -9.36 -4.83
C LEU A 122 -8.65 -10.78 -4.35
N ARG A 123 -9.88 -11.24 -4.11
CA ARG A 123 -10.14 -12.59 -3.58
C ARG A 123 -9.95 -13.70 -4.62
N SER A 124 -9.95 -13.37 -5.91
CA SER A 124 -9.93 -14.35 -7.00
C SER A 124 -8.65 -15.19 -7.10
N GLY A 125 -7.54 -14.73 -6.54
CA GLY A 125 -6.23 -15.37 -6.71
C GLY A 125 -5.68 -15.31 -8.13
N SER A 126 -6.27 -14.49 -9.01
CA SER A 126 -5.91 -14.39 -10.43
C SER A 126 -5.31 -13.04 -10.83
N CYS A 127 -4.98 -12.19 -9.85
CA CYS A 127 -4.44 -10.85 -10.05
C CYS A 127 -3.13 -10.71 -9.27
N GLY A 128 -2.10 -10.13 -9.88
CA GLY A 128 -0.88 -9.72 -9.18
C GLY A 128 -1.06 -8.40 -8.43
N ALA A 129 -1.86 -7.48 -8.98
CA ALA A 129 -2.20 -6.21 -8.35
C ALA A 129 -3.61 -5.72 -8.68
N VAL A 130 -4.28 -5.13 -7.68
CA VAL A 130 -5.55 -4.43 -7.86
C VAL A 130 -5.42 -3.02 -7.33
N LEU A 131 -5.77 -2.05 -8.17
CA LEU A 131 -5.75 -0.63 -7.89
C LEU A 131 -7.20 -0.14 -7.80
N CYS A 132 -7.56 0.59 -6.74
CA CYS A 132 -8.89 1.17 -6.60
C CYS A 132 -8.87 2.59 -6.03
N TRP A 133 -9.88 3.38 -6.39
CA TRP A 133 -10.05 4.77 -5.96
C TRP A 133 -11.38 4.93 -5.22
N PRO A 134 -11.51 4.36 -4.01
CA PRO A 134 -12.77 4.41 -3.30
C PRO A 134 -13.10 5.85 -2.88
N HIS A 135 -14.28 6.35 -3.28
CA HIS A 135 -14.75 7.67 -2.88
C HIS A 135 -15.05 7.74 -1.37
N LYS A 136 -15.72 6.71 -0.85
CA LYS A 136 -15.97 6.49 0.58
C LYS A 136 -15.65 5.04 0.92
N ALA A 137 -14.69 4.84 1.81
CA ALA A 137 -14.38 3.52 2.37
C ALA A 137 -14.34 3.66 3.90
N ASP A 138 -15.27 2.99 4.56
CA ASP A 138 -15.25 2.84 6.01
C ASP A 138 -14.25 1.75 6.44
N ASP A 139 -13.99 1.65 7.74
CA ASP A 139 -13.08 0.63 8.29
C ASP A 139 -13.50 -0.79 7.88
N ARG A 140 -14.81 -1.06 7.84
CA ARG A 140 -15.35 -2.37 7.43
C ARG A 140 -14.99 -2.70 5.99
N ALA A 141 -15.17 -1.76 5.06
CA ALA A 141 -14.80 -1.95 3.65
C ALA A 141 -13.30 -2.16 3.48
N LEU A 142 -12.46 -1.33 4.13
CA LEU A 142 -11.01 -1.46 4.06
C LEU A 142 -10.54 -2.80 4.63
N ARG A 143 -11.16 -3.26 5.72
CA ARG A 143 -10.84 -4.56 6.33
C ARG A 143 -11.22 -5.71 5.42
N ARG A 144 -12.35 -5.62 4.70
CA ARG A 144 -12.72 -6.60 3.68
C ARG A 144 -11.71 -6.65 2.54
N LEU A 145 -11.23 -5.50 2.06
CA LEU A 145 -10.17 -5.46 1.04
C LEU A 145 -8.86 -6.06 1.56
N GLN A 146 -8.46 -5.76 2.80
CA GLN A 146 -7.27 -6.36 3.41
C GLN A 146 -7.38 -7.90 3.47
N VAL A 147 -8.52 -8.43 3.94
CA VAL A 147 -8.75 -9.89 3.99
C VAL A 147 -8.80 -10.49 2.59
N ALA A 148 -9.41 -9.80 1.62
CA ALA A 148 -9.46 -10.28 0.24
C ALA A 148 -8.06 -10.34 -0.40
N ALA A 149 -7.22 -9.32 -0.16
CA ALA A 149 -5.83 -9.29 -0.60
C ALA A 149 -5.02 -10.46 -0.01
N GLU A 150 -5.19 -10.73 1.29
CA GLU A 150 -4.56 -11.88 1.97
C GLU A 150 -5.08 -13.21 1.38
N THR A 151 -6.38 -13.30 1.09
CA THR A 151 -7.00 -14.51 0.56
C THR A 151 -6.52 -14.86 -0.84
N GLY A 152 -6.46 -13.87 -1.74
CA GLY A 152 -6.03 -14.09 -3.12
C GLY A 152 -4.53 -13.87 -3.35
N GLN A 153 -3.73 -13.67 -2.29
CA GLN A 153 -2.29 -13.43 -2.40
C GLN A 153 -1.96 -12.26 -3.35
N THR A 154 -2.75 -11.20 -3.30
CA THR A 154 -2.71 -10.08 -4.27
C THR A 154 -2.24 -8.79 -3.61
N LEU A 155 -1.45 -7.97 -4.32
CA LEU A 155 -1.15 -6.60 -3.87
C LEU A 155 -2.37 -5.70 -4.06
N ALA A 156 -2.84 -5.07 -2.99
CA ALA A 156 -3.96 -4.15 -3.04
C ALA A 156 -3.48 -2.71 -2.82
N PHE A 157 -3.87 -1.81 -3.72
CA PHE A 157 -3.56 -0.39 -3.63
C PHE A 157 -4.86 0.43 -3.63
N ALA A 158 -5.08 1.20 -2.56
CA ALA A 158 -6.22 2.12 -2.46
C ALA A 158 -5.72 3.57 -2.45
N TRP A 159 -6.12 4.34 -3.46
CA TRP A 159 -5.89 5.79 -3.50
C TRP A 159 -6.98 6.50 -2.72
N ARG A 160 -6.58 7.29 -1.72
CA ARG A 160 -7.51 8.01 -0.84
C ARG A 160 -7.05 9.44 -0.59
N PRO A 161 -7.96 10.35 -0.20
CA PRO A 161 -7.59 11.72 0.15
C PRO A 161 -6.61 11.77 1.33
N LEU A 162 -5.71 12.75 1.34
CA LEU A 162 -4.75 12.97 2.43
C LEU A 162 -5.44 13.24 3.78
N SER A 163 -6.65 13.79 3.77
CA SER A 163 -7.47 13.99 4.98
C SER A 163 -7.76 12.69 5.73
N GLU A 164 -7.69 11.52 5.07
CA GLU A 164 -7.88 10.23 5.72
C GLU A 164 -6.69 9.80 6.58
N ALA A 165 -5.55 10.49 6.50
CA ALA A 165 -4.34 10.17 7.26
C ALA A 165 -4.59 10.13 8.78
N ILE A 166 -5.49 10.96 9.29
CA ILE A 166 -5.84 11.02 10.73
C ILE A 166 -6.72 9.86 11.19
N ASN A 167 -7.42 9.20 10.26
CA ASN A 167 -8.32 8.11 10.59
C ASN A 167 -7.54 6.81 10.76
N PRO A 168 -7.89 5.95 11.74
CA PRO A 168 -7.34 4.61 11.83
C PRO A 168 -7.72 3.81 10.57
N SER A 169 -6.85 2.90 10.17
CA SER A 169 -7.05 2.09 8.98
C SER A 169 -6.49 0.68 9.19
N PRO A 170 -7.13 -0.37 8.65
CA PRO A 170 -6.65 -1.74 8.73
C PRO A 170 -5.50 -2.02 7.74
N ALA A 171 -5.21 -1.11 6.80
CA ALA A 171 -4.16 -1.28 5.79
C ALA A 171 -2.80 -1.62 6.42
N ALA A 172 -2.07 -2.54 5.82
CA ALA A 172 -0.75 -2.93 6.29
C ALA A 172 0.29 -1.81 6.09
N LEU A 173 0.11 -0.97 5.07
CA LEU A 173 0.99 0.16 4.78
C LEU A 173 0.15 1.38 4.43
N ARG A 174 0.59 2.55 4.89
CA ARG A 174 0.01 3.85 4.51
C ARG A 174 1.13 4.79 4.14
N ILE A 175 1.10 5.31 2.92
CA ILE A 175 2.07 6.27 2.40
C ILE A 175 1.32 7.54 2.00
N ALA A 176 1.77 8.69 2.47
CA ALA A 176 1.36 9.98 1.95
C ALA A 176 2.32 10.46 0.87
N ILE A 177 1.78 11.00 -0.21
CA ILE A 177 2.53 11.67 -1.28
C ILE A 177 2.28 13.17 -1.12
N ASP A 178 3.34 13.93 -0.85
CA ASP A 178 3.30 15.38 -0.92
C ASP A 178 3.91 15.81 -2.27
N ALA A 179 3.28 16.78 -2.94
CA ALA A 179 3.68 17.18 -4.30
C ALA A 179 4.71 18.33 -4.32
N ARG A 180 4.83 19.10 -3.24
CA ARG A 180 5.68 20.30 -3.17
C ARG A 180 6.33 20.44 -1.77
N PRO A 181 7.60 20.03 -1.61
CA PRO A 181 8.41 19.27 -2.57
C PRO A 181 7.83 17.87 -2.79
N ALA A 182 8.22 17.21 -3.89
CA ALA A 182 7.81 15.84 -4.15
C ALA A 182 8.49 14.88 -3.16
N GLN A 183 7.71 14.32 -2.24
CA GLN A 183 8.21 13.44 -1.17
C GLN A 183 7.16 12.40 -0.74
N LEU A 184 7.65 11.28 -0.21
CA LEU A 184 6.87 10.23 0.43
C LEU A 184 7.01 10.29 1.94
N ARG A 185 5.91 10.11 2.66
CA ARG A 185 5.90 9.90 4.11
C ARG A 185 5.23 8.58 4.44
N VAL A 186 5.96 7.69 5.10
CA VAL A 186 5.40 6.44 5.61
C VAL A 186 4.67 6.76 6.91
N LEU A 187 3.34 6.66 6.89
CA LEU A 187 2.50 6.96 8.06
C LEU A 187 2.25 5.72 8.92
N LYS A 188 2.28 4.54 8.30
CA LYS A 188 2.04 3.25 8.95
C LYS A 188 2.74 2.15 8.16
N CYS A 189 3.37 1.21 8.85
CA CYS A 189 3.85 -0.05 8.29
C CYS A 189 3.63 -1.19 9.29
N ARG A 190 3.06 -2.31 8.83
CA ARG A 190 2.92 -3.54 9.62
C ARG A 190 4.31 -4.10 9.92
N GLY A 191 4.53 -4.54 11.15
CA GLY A 191 5.78 -5.21 11.54
C GLY A 191 6.96 -4.29 11.85
N GLY A 192 6.77 -2.97 11.90
CA GLY A 192 7.82 -2.04 12.30
C GLY A 192 7.30 -0.64 12.63
N LEU A 193 8.19 0.21 13.13
CA LEU A 193 7.89 1.61 13.34
C LEU A 193 7.97 2.36 12.00
N ALA A 194 6.93 3.12 11.70
CA ALA A 194 6.92 3.98 10.52
C ALA A 194 8.04 5.02 10.66
N ARG A 195 8.91 5.12 9.65
CA ARG A 195 9.92 6.18 9.61
C ARG A 195 9.23 7.52 9.41
N THR A 196 9.48 8.46 10.31
CA THR A 196 8.88 9.81 10.28
C THR A 196 9.56 10.75 9.29
N ALA A 197 10.79 10.46 8.86
CA ALA A 197 11.51 11.31 7.92
C ALA A 197 10.93 11.20 6.50
N PRO A 198 10.68 12.33 5.82
CA PRO A 198 10.24 12.31 4.42
C PRO A 198 11.32 11.74 3.51
N ILE A 199 10.89 11.02 2.48
CA ILE A 199 11.73 10.40 1.46
C ILE A 199 11.57 11.19 0.18
N ALA A 200 12.66 11.67 -0.42
CA ALA A 200 12.59 12.39 -1.69
C ALA A 200 11.92 11.51 -2.76
N PHE A 201 10.95 12.05 -3.49
CA PHE A 201 10.24 11.37 -4.54
C PHE A 201 10.49 12.08 -5.86
N ALA A 202 11.40 11.55 -6.67
CA ALA A 202 11.63 12.09 -8.00
C ALA A 202 10.45 11.70 -8.89
N VAL A 203 9.56 12.66 -9.17
CA VAL A 203 8.53 12.48 -10.18
C VAL A 203 9.23 12.61 -11.53
N GLY A 204 9.42 11.49 -12.24
CA GLY A 204 10.00 11.48 -13.58
C GLY A 204 9.15 12.34 -14.52
N HIS A 205 9.81 13.19 -15.30
CA HIS A 205 9.23 13.94 -16.42
C HIS A 205 9.28 13.11 -17.69
#